data_AF-T1HN15-F1
#
_entry.id   AF-T1HN15-F1
#
_cell.length_a   1.000
_cell.length_b   1.000
_cell.length_c   1.000
_cell.angle_alpha   90.00
_cell.angle_beta   90.00
_cell.angle_gamma   90.00
#
_symmetry.space_group_name_H-M   'P 1'
#
loop_
_entity.id
_entity.type
_entity.pdbx_description
1 polymer ?
#
loop_
_entity_poly.entity_id
_entity_poly.type
_entity_poly.pdbx_seq_one_letter_code
_entity_poly.pdbx_strand_id
1 'polypeptide(L)'
;MDADDLLNKFKLMLNEKLKSLPNKDDFNRLEARLIKLTDEHSDTKKEVNNLKSQNLQLKNRVDNLIMFSKRKRLIFGGIPAVREREKTTAVRELCDSVLGIKEELLIDRAFKIGRK
;
A
#
# COMPACT_ATOMS: atom_id res chain seq x y z
N MET A 1 50.19 51.33 23.92
CA MET A 1 48.85 50.82 23.58
C MET A 1 47.99 51.09 24.79
N ASP A 2 46.99 51.95 24.65
CA ASP A 2 46.26 52.52 25.79
C ASP A 2 45.24 51.51 26.35
N ALA A 3 45.05 51.49 27.67
CA ALA A 3 44.16 50.54 28.32
C ALA A 3 42.71 50.67 27.82
N ASP A 4 42.32 51.89 27.44
CA ASP A 4 41.01 52.20 26.87
C ASP A 4 40.81 51.61 25.47
N ASP A 5 41.87 51.50 24.65
CA ASP A 5 41.77 50.87 23.32
C ASP A 5 41.55 49.35 23.45
N LEU A 6 42.16 48.73 24.46
CA LEU A 6 41.97 47.31 24.76
C LEU A 6 40.55 47.04 25.28
N LEU A 7 40.05 47.91 26.17
CA LEU A 7 38.70 47.81 26.74
C LEU A 7 37.62 47.98 25.65
N ASN A 8 37.84 48.89 24.70
CA ASN A 8 36.91 49.11 23.59
C ASN A 8 36.89 47.93 22.62
N LYS A 9 38.05 47.33 22.29
CA LYS A 9 38.10 46.11 21.47
C LYS A 9 37.40 44.94 22.16
N PHE A 10 37.59 44.79 23.47
CA PHE A 10 36.92 43.74 24.24
C PHE A 10 35.39 43.92 24.26
N LYS A 11 34.89 45.15 24.44
CA LYS A 11 33.45 45.45 24.36
C LYS A 11 32.86 45.17 22.97
N LEU A 12 33.59 45.50 21.90
CA LEU A 12 33.16 45.22 20.54
C LEU A 12 33.04 43.71 20.28
N MET A 13 34.06 42.93 20.67
CA MET A 13 34.03 41.47 20.55
C MET A 13 32.89 40.82 21.36
N LEU A 14 32.65 41.30 22.58
CA LEU A 14 31.54 40.84 23.41
C LEU A 14 30.18 41.15 22.77
N ASN A 15 30.00 42.36 22.26
CA ASN A 15 28.75 42.77 21.62
C ASN A 15 28.48 42.01 20.32
N GLU A 16 29.52 41.74 19.51
CA GLU A 16 29.37 40.90 18.31
C GLU A 16 28.99 39.46 18.67
N LYS A 17 29.62 38.89 19.70
CA LYS A 17 29.26 37.54 20.18
C LYS A 17 27.87 37.48 20.79
N LEU A 18 27.45 38.47 21.56
CA LEU A 18 26.10 38.54 22.15
C LEU A 18 25.02 38.72 21.08
N LYS A 19 25.27 39.48 20.02
CA LYS A 19 24.36 39.58 18.87
C LYS A 19 24.24 38.29 18.07
N SER A 20 25.26 37.42 18.12
CA SER A 20 25.23 36.11 17.45
C SER A 20 24.50 35.02 18.25
N LEU A 21 24.13 35.30 19.51
CA LEU A 21 23.39 34.35 20.32
C LEU A 21 21.90 34.38 19.96
N PRO A 22 21.24 33.21 19.89
CA PRO A 22 19.81 33.14 19.71
C PRO A 22 19.10 33.95 20.80
N ASN A 23 18.15 34.78 20.40
CA ASN A 23 17.35 35.53 21.35
C ASN A 23 16.08 34.75 21.71
N LYS A 24 15.30 35.27 22.66
CA LYS A 24 14.06 34.63 23.12
C LYS A 24 13.05 34.40 21.98
N ASP A 25 13.02 35.28 20.99
CA ASP A 25 12.10 35.15 19.85
C ASP A 25 12.50 34.00 18.93
N ASP A 26 13.80 33.70 18.78
CA ASP A 26 14.28 32.53 18.05
C ASP A 26 13.83 31.23 18.73
N PHE A 27 13.88 31.16 20.06
CA PHE A 27 13.36 30.03 20.83
C PHE A 27 11.84 29.89 20.71
N ASN A 28 11.09 30.98 20.82
CA ASN A 28 9.64 30.97 20.65
C ASN A 28 9.24 30.49 19.24
N ARG A 29 9.97 30.92 18.20
CA ARG A 29 9.75 30.47 16.82
C ARG A 29 10.07 28.99 16.65
N LEU A 30 11.13 28.50 17.29
CA LEU A 30 11.51 27.09 17.26
C LEU A 30 10.45 26.23 17.96
N GLU A 31 9.97 26.65 19.12
CA GLU A 31 8.90 25.97 19.86
C GLU A 31 7.61 25.88 19.05
N ALA A 32 7.17 27.00 18.45
CA ALA A 32 5.99 27.02 17.59
C ALA A 32 6.14 26.07 16.37
N ARG A 33 7.34 26.00 15.77
CA ARG A 33 7.62 25.06 14.67
C ARG A 33 7.61 23.60 15.14
N LEU A 34 8.12 23.31 16.34
CA LEU A 34 8.12 21.96 16.89
C LEU A 34 6.71 21.47 17.23
N ILE A 35 5.87 22.35 17.80
CA ILE A 35 4.46 22.04 18.06
C ILE A 35 3.76 21.71 16.73
N LYS A 36 3.87 22.60 15.74
CA LYS A 36 3.29 22.39 14.41
C LYS A 36 3.75 21.07 13.78
N LEU A 37 5.05 20.78 13.83
CA LEU A 37 5.61 19.54 13.28
C LEU A 37 5.07 18.30 14.01
N THR A 38 4.89 18.39 15.33
CA THR A 38 4.36 17.30 16.14
C THR A 38 2.89 17.02 15.80
N ASP A 39 2.10 18.08 15.61
CA ASP A 39 0.70 17.99 15.22
C ASP A 39 0.56 17.36 13.81
N GLU A 40 1.31 17.89 12.83
CA GLU A 40 1.34 17.37 11.46
C GLU A 40 1.77 15.89 11.41
N HIS A 41 2.77 15.50 12.20
CA HIS A 41 3.21 14.11 12.30
C HIS A 41 2.13 13.21 12.91
N SER A 42 1.43 13.67 13.96
CA SER A 42 0.31 12.95 14.57
C SER A 42 -0.81 12.72 13.55
N ASP A 43 -1.19 13.74 12.81
CA ASP A 43 -2.29 13.65 11.84
C ASP A 43 -1.92 12.80 10.63
N THR A 44 -0.68 12.93 10.13
CA THR A 44 -0.15 12.04 9.09
C THR A 44 -0.18 10.57 9.55
N LYS A 45 0.20 10.29 10.80
CA LYS A 45 0.16 8.93 11.35
C LYS A 45 -1.26 8.36 11.42
N LYS A 46 -2.25 9.19 11.78
CA LYS A 46 -3.67 8.79 11.75
C LYS A 46 -4.13 8.48 10.33
N GLU A 47 -3.79 9.34 9.37
CA GLU A 47 -4.15 9.16 7.97
C GLU A 47 -3.54 7.88 7.38
N VAL A 48 -2.25 7.63 7.62
CA VAL A 48 -1.57 6.41 7.18
C VAL A 48 -2.25 5.16 7.76
N ASN A 49 -2.61 5.17 9.04
CA ASN A 49 -3.29 4.04 9.66
C ASN A 49 -4.69 3.81 9.08
N ASN A 50 -5.44 4.90 8.84
CA ASN A 50 -6.74 4.84 8.19
C ASN A 50 -6.63 4.25 6.77
N LEU A 51 -5.69 4.74 5.97
CA LEU A 51 -5.44 4.24 4.61
C LEU A 51 -5.05 2.76 4.61
N LYS A 52 -4.20 2.32 5.55
CA LYS A 52 -3.86 0.89 5.70
C LYS A 52 -5.08 0.03 6.01
N SER A 53 -5.96 0.50 6.90
CA SER A 53 -7.20 -0.20 7.24
C SER A 53 -8.14 -0.30 6.04
N GLN A 54 -8.35 0.80 5.31
CA GLN A 54 -9.17 0.83 4.10
C GLN A 54 -8.63 -0.10 3.02
N ASN A 55 -7.30 -0.10 2.81
CA ASN A 55 -6.66 -0.98 1.84
C ASN A 55 -6.85 -2.46 2.21
N LEU A 56 -6.71 -2.82 3.49
CA LEU A 56 -6.99 -4.19 3.96
C LEU A 56 -8.45 -4.59 3.71
N GLN A 57 -9.40 -3.71 4.00
CA GLN A 57 -10.82 -3.97 3.74
C GLN A 57 -11.10 -4.14 2.24
N LEU A 58 -10.52 -3.30 1.39
CA LEU A 58 -10.65 -3.40 -0.06
C LEU A 58 -10.07 -4.71 -0.58
N LYS A 59 -8.88 -5.10 -0.12
CA LYS A 59 -8.25 -6.37 -0.47
C LYS A 59 -9.16 -7.56 -0.13
N ASN A 60 -9.70 -7.60 1.10
CA ASN A 60 -10.62 -8.66 1.51
C ASN A 60 -11.89 -8.70 0.66
N ARG A 61 -12.44 -7.52 0.29
CA ARG A 61 -13.60 -7.45 -0.60
C ARG A 61 -13.28 -7.98 -1.99
N VAL A 62 -12.13 -7.62 -2.55
CA VAL A 62 -11.68 -8.13 -3.86
C VAL A 62 -11.50 -9.64 -3.83
N ASP A 63 -10.85 -10.17 -2.79
CA ASP A 63 -10.65 -11.62 -2.64
C ASP A 63 -11.99 -12.36 -2.55
N ASN A 64 -12.94 -11.83 -1.79
CA ASN A 64 -14.30 -12.38 -1.71
C ASN A 64 -15.02 -12.34 -3.06
N LEU A 65 -14.93 -11.24 -3.80
CA LEU A 65 -15.51 -11.12 -5.15
C LEU A 65 -14.88 -12.10 -6.14
N ILE A 66 -13.56 -12.30 -6.07
CA ILE A 66 -12.84 -13.27 -6.89
C ILE A 66 -13.31 -14.69 -6.55
N MET A 67 -13.40 -15.02 -5.27
CA MET A 67 -13.90 -16.32 -4.82
C MET A 67 -15.33 -16.55 -5.31
N PHE A 68 -16.21 -15.55 -5.17
CA PHE A 68 -17.58 -15.65 -5.65
C PHE A 68 -17.66 -15.78 -7.18
N SER A 69 -16.86 -15.04 -7.93
CA SER A 69 -16.77 -15.12 -9.40
C SER A 69 -16.26 -16.47 -9.90
N LYS A 70 -15.45 -17.16 -9.08
CA LYS A 70 -14.87 -18.46 -9.38
C LYS A 70 -15.65 -19.64 -8.79
N ARG A 71 -16.67 -19.41 -7.96
CA ARG A 71 -17.40 -20.48 -7.23
C ARG A 71 -18.00 -21.58 -8.09
N LYS A 72 -18.34 -21.27 -9.35
CA LYS A 72 -18.92 -22.22 -10.33
C LYS A 72 -17.89 -22.70 -11.35
N ARG A 73 -16.60 -22.39 -11.16
CA ARG A 73 -15.52 -22.80 -12.08
C ARG A 73 -14.86 -24.05 -11.53
N LEU A 74 -14.76 -25.08 -12.37
CA LEU A 74 -14.04 -26.31 -12.07
C LEU A 74 -12.76 -26.36 -12.89
N ILE A 75 -11.71 -26.94 -12.31
CA ILE A 75 -10.43 -27.15 -12.97
C ILE A 75 -10.28 -28.65 -13.21
N PHE A 76 -10.20 -29.03 -14.48
CA PHE A 76 -9.93 -30.41 -14.88
C PHE A 76 -8.46 -30.54 -15.30
N GLY A 77 -7.73 -31.39 -14.60
CA GLY A 77 -6.36 -31.77 -14.94
C GLY A 77 -6.31 -33.06 -15.76
N GLY A 78 -5.23 -33.25 -16.53
CA GLY A 78 -5.00 -34.51 -17.26
C GLY A 78 -5.85 -34.71 -18.53
N ILE A 79 -6.61 -33.71 -18.98
CA ILE A 79 -7.32 -33.77 -20.25
C ILE A 79 -6.31 -33.63 -21.41
N PRO A 80 -6.28 -34.55 -22.38
CA PRO A 80 -5.44 -34.44 -23.57
C PRO A 80 -5.66 -33.13 -24.32
N ALA A 81 -4.68 -32.69 -25.11
CA ALA A 81 -4.80 -31.47 -25.89
C ALA A 81 -5.87 -31.62 -26.99
N VAL A 82 -7.08 -31.12 -26.72
CA VAL A 82 -8.19 -31.03 -27.68
C VAL A 82 -8.30 -29.63 -28.29
N ARG A 83 -8.88 -29.55 -29.50
CA ARG A 83 -9.14 -28.27 -30.17
C ARG A 83 -10.12 -27.44 -29.33
N GLU A 84 -10.04 -26.12 -29.44
CA GLU A 84 -10.86 -25.20 -28.63
C GLU A 84 -12.37 -25.50 -28.71
N ARG A 85 -12.84 -25.86 -29.90
CA ARG A 85 -14.26 -26.18 -30.17
C ARG A 85 -14.73 -27.48 -29.51
N GLU A 86 -13.82 -28.33 -29.07
CA GLU A 86 -14.12 -29.69 -28.56
C GLU A 86 -13.96 -29.78 -27.03
N LYS A 87 -13.50 -28.72 -26.37
CA LYS A 87 -13.19 -28.74 -24.92
C LYS A 87 -14.40 -29.01 -24.04
N THR A 88 -15.56 -28.45 -24.39
CA THR A 88 -16.81 -28.69 -23.66
C THR A 88 -17.24 -30.15 -23.78
N THR A 89 -17.10 -30.74 -24.97
CA THR A 89 -17.37 -32.16 -25.22
C THR A 89 -16.43 -33.06 -24.41
N ALA A 90 -15.13 -32.80 -24.45
CA ALA A 90 -14.14 -33.58 -23.70
C ALA A 90 -14.39 -33.53 -22.18
N VAL A 91 -14.79 -32.37 -21.63
CA VAL A 91 -15.16 -32.26 -20.22
C VAL A 91 -16.45 -33.04 -19.92
N ARG A 92 -17.44 -33.03 -20.82
CA ARG A 92 -18.68 -33.77 -20.64
C ARG A 92 -18.45 -35.28 -20.64
N GLU A 93 -17.66 -35.78 -21.58
CA GLU A 93 -17.27 -37.21 -21.65
C GLU A 93 -16.53 -37.65 -20.38
N LEU A 94 -15.65 -36.80 -19.85
CA LEU A 94 -14.95 -37.07 -18.60
C LEU A 94 -15.93 -37.14 -17.40
N CYS A 95 -16.87 -36.20 -17.31
CA CYS A 95 -17.88 -36.20 -16.25
C CYS A 95 -18.79 -37.43 -16.30
N ASP A 96 -19.18 -37.88 -17.49
CA ASP A 96 -19.99 -39.10 -17.65
C ASP A 96 -19.17 -40.35 -17.29
N SER A 97 -17.98 -40.50 -17.87
CA SER A 97 -17.15 -41.70 -17.69
C SER A 97 -16.57 -41.86 -16.27
N VAL A 98 -16.18 -40.76 -15.62
CA VAL A 98 -15.50 -40.82 -14.31
C VAL A 98 -16.46 -40.56 -13.14
N LEU A 99 -17.35 -39.57 -13.28
CA LEU A 99 -18.25 -39.17 -12.20
C LEU A 99 -19.64 -39.82 -12.31
N GLY A 100 -19.94 -40.50 -13.43
CA GLY A 100 -21.24 -41.14 -13.66
C GLY A 100 -22.39 -40.15 -13.83
N ILE A 101 -22.09 -38.90 -14.18
CA ILE A 101 -23.10 -37.86 -14.35
C ILE A 101 -23.74 -38.04 -15.73
N LYS A 102 -24.86 -38.78 -15.75
CA LYS A 102 -25.64 -39.09 -16.95
C LYS A 102 -26.70 -38.03 -17.30
N GLU A 103 -26.91 -37.08 -16.41
CA GLU A 103 -27.87 -35.97 -16.58
C GLU A 103 -27.29 -34.83 -17.42
N GLU A 104 -28.15 -33.88 -17.80
CA GLU A 104 -27.77 -32.75 -18.65
C GLU A 104 -26.79 -31.80 -17.93
N LEU A 105 -25.50 -31.94 -18.26
CA LEU A 105 -24.45 -31.06 -17.76
C LEU A 105 -24.42 -29.74 -18.55
N LEU A 106 -24.83 -28.65 -17.88
CA LEU A 106 -24.78 -27.28 -18.41
C LEU A 106 -23.40 -26.66 -18.19
N ILE A 107 -22.57 -26.65 -19.25
CA ILE A 107 -21.27 -25.98 -19.26
C ILE A 107 -21.41 -24.62 -19.96
N ASP A 108 -21.21 -23.51 -19.24
CA ASP A 108 -21.18 -22.17 -19.86
C ASP A 108 -20.01 -22.03 -20.83
N ARG A 109 -18.79 -22.27 -20.35
CA ARG A 109 -17.53 -22.15 -21.11
C ARG A 109 -16.49 -23.13 -20.61
N ALA A 110 -15.66 -23.63 -21.54
CA ALA A 110 -14.46 -24.41 -21.25
C ALA A 110 -13.27 -23.80 -21.99
N PHE A 111 -12.14 -23.64 -21.29
CA PHE A 111 -10.91 -23.08 -21.85
C PHE A 111 -9.70 -23.72 -21.17
N LYS A 112 -8.55 -23.64 -21.84
CA LYS A 112 -7.29 -24.14 -21.28
C LYS A 112 -6.77 -23.12 -20.26
N ILE A 113 -6.35 -23.59 -19.09
CA ILE A 113 -5.72 -22.75 -18.08
C ILE A 113 -4.22 -22.63 -18.44
N GLY A 114 -3.74 -21.40 -18.66
CA GLY A 114 -2.36 -21.11 -19.07
C GLY A 114 -2.29 -19.90 -20.00
N ARG A 115 -1.09 -19.35 -20.22
CA ARG A 115 -0.89 -18.27 -21.21
C ARG A 115 -0.99 -18.83 -22.62
N LYS A 116 -1.54 -18.01 -23.53
CA LYS A 116 -1.43 -18.19 -24.98
C LYS A 116 0.01 -18.47 -25.38
#